data_AF-A0A2V5UWI9-F1
#
_entry.id   AF-A0A2V5UWI9-F1
#
_cell.length_a   1.000
_cell.length_b   1.000
_cell.length_c   1.000
_cell.angle_alpha   90.00
_cell.angle_beta   90.00
_cell.angle_gamma   90.00
#
_symmetry.space_group_name_H-M   'P 1'
#
loop_
_entity.id
_entity.type
_entity.pdbx_description
1 polymer ?
#
loop_
_entity_poly.entity_id
_entity_poly.type
_entity_poly.pdbx_seq_one_letter_code
_entity_poly.pdbx_strand_id
1 'polypeptide(L)' 'MCGENVESSIQVGVNGPTVWVKIEGRGSFLNSGNLKEFAHEMLNRGYREFVVDLADCAMMDSTFMGTMASVALRLKELG' A
#
# COMPACT_ATOMS: atom_id res chain seq x y z
N MET A 1 -11.79 8.96 27.78
CA MET A 1 -12.27 8.45 26.47
C MET A 1 -11.25 7.46 25.98
N CYS A 2 -11.58 6.17 25.99
CA CYS A 2 -10.71 5.12 25.47
C CYS A 2 -10.63 5.29 23.95
N GLY A 3 -9.43 5.49 23.40
CA GLY A 3 -9.25 5.56 21.95
C GLY A 3 -9.74 4.26 21.33
N GLU A 4 -10.64 4.35 20.35
CA GLU A 4 -11.00 3.22 19.52
C GLU A 4 -9.71 2.73 18.85
N ASN A 5 -9.30 1.49 19.15
CA ASN A 5 -8.27 0.79 18.40
C ASN A 5 -8.87 0.53 17.02
N VAL A 6 -8.67 1.45 16.09
CA VAL A 6 -8.94 1.20 14.69
C VAL A 6 -7.90 0.18 14.23
N GLU A 7 -8.31 -1.10 14.20
CA GLU A 7 -7.50 -2.16 13.60
C GLU A 7 -7.14 -1.73 12.18
N SER A 8 -5.84 -1.75 11.89
CA SER A 8 -5.34 -1.33 10.59
C SER A 8 -5.15 -2.58 9.74
N SER A 9 -5.89 -2.68 8.65
CA SER A 9 -5.85 -3.82 7.74
C SER A 9 -5.28 -3.37 6.39
N ILE A 10 -4.41 -4.18 5.79
CA ILE A 10 -4.00 -4.04 4.39
C ILE A 10 -4.48 -5.29 3.66
N GLN A 11 -5.38 -5.10 2.70
CA GLN A 11 -5.86 -6.16 1.84
C GLN A 11 -5.22 -5.99 0.46
N VAL A 12 -4.76 -7.09 -0.12
CA VAL A 12 -4.13 -7.08 -1.44
C VAL A 12 -4.81 -8.08 -2.35
N GLY A 13 -4.94 -7.72 -3.62
CA GLY A 13 -5.57 -8.55 -4.64
C GLY A 13 -4.99 -8.29 -6.02
N VAL A 14 -5.20 -9.23 -6.93
CA VAL A 14 -4.84 -9.08 -8.34
C VAL A 14 -6.09 -9.28 -9.16
N ASN A 15 -6.34 -8.36 -10.08
CA ASN A 15 -7.41 -8.47 -11.06
C ASN A 15 -6.84 -8.19 -12.45
N GLY A 16 -6.58 -9.24 -13.23
CA GLY A 16 -5.94 -9.12 -14.54
C GLY A 16 -4.52 -8.53 -14.44
N PRO A 17 -4.19 -7.46 -15.19
CA PRO A 17 -2.88 -6.80 -15.12
C PRO A 17 -2.74 -5.86 -13.90
N THR A 18 -3.82 -5.63 -13.15
CA THR A 18 -3.89 -4.61 -12.11
C THR A 18 -3.76 -5.23 -10.72
N VAL A 19 -2.86 -4.66 -9.91
CA VAL A 19 -2.69 -4.96 -8.48
C VAL A 19 -3.52 -4.00 -7.67
N TRP A 20 -4.36 -4.52 -6.79
CA TRP A 20 -5.23 -3.76 -5.91
C TRP A 20 -4.70 -3.83 -4.49
N VAL A 21 -4.61 -2.68 -3.84
CA VAL A 21 -4.21 -2.53 -2.44
C VAL A 21 -5.28 -1.71 -1.75
N LYS A 22 -5.98 -2.29 -0.78
CA LYS A 22 -6.95 -1.58 0.05
C LYS A 22 -6.38 -1.38 1.45
N ILE A 23 -6.46 -0.15 1.95
CA ILE A 23 -6.02 0.21 3.30
C ILE A 23 -7.24 0.62 4.12
N GLU A 24 -7.48 -0.09 5.21
CA GLU A 24 -8.53 0.21 6.18
C GLU A 24 -7.88 0.62 7.50
N GLY A 25 -8.32 1.73 8.09
CA GLY A 25 -7.77 2.24 9.34
C GLY A 25 -6.52 3.10 9.17
N ARG A 26 -5.41 2.80 9.86
CA ARG A 26 -4.19 3.61 9.87
C ARG A 26 -3.09 3.04 8.96
N GLY A 27 -2.67 3.82 7.96
CA GLY A 27 -1.40 3.59 7.24
C GLY A 27 -0.24 4.02 8.14
N SER A 28 0.53 3.06 8.65
CA SER A 28 1.59 3.33 9.63
C SER A 28 2.89 2.62 9.29
N PHE A 29 3.99 3.01 9.93
CA PHE A 29 5.28 2.31 9.78
C PHE A 29 5.19 0.78 9.93
N LEU A 30 4.31 0.28 10.79
CA LEU A 30 4.14 -1.15 11.04
C LEU A 30 3.64 -1.93 9.81
N ASN A 31 2.88 -1.28 8.94
CA ASN A 31 2.29 -1.92 7.76
C ASN A 31 2.94 -1.47 6.44
N SER A 32 3.71 -0.38 6.47
CA SER A 32 4.44 0.11 5.30
C SER A 32 5.53 -0.86 4.81
N GLY A 33 6.24 -1.54 5.73
CA GLY A 33 7.26 -2.53 5.36
C GLY A 33 6.70 -3.66 4.48
N ASN A 34 5.61 -4.29 4.95
CA ASN A 34 4.95 -5.39 4.24
C ASN A 34 4.39 -4.93 2.88
N LEU A 35 3.81 -3.72 2.81
CA LEU A 35 3.32 -3.16 1.56
C LEU A 35 4.45 -2.97 0.53
N LYS A 36 5.62 -2.49 0.98
CA LYS A 36 6.79 -2.29 0.12
C LYS A 36 7.29 -3.60 -0.47
N GLU A 37 7.44 -4.63 0.37
CA GLU A 37 7.90 -5.95 -0.07
C GLU A 37 6.92 -6.57 -1.07
N PHE A 38 5.62 -6.55 -0.75
CA PHE A 38 4.58 -7.01 -1.65
C PHE A 38 4.64 -6.27 -3.00
N ALA A 39 4.68 -4.93 -2.98
CA ALA A 39 4.71 -4.15 -4.21
C ALA A 39 5.96 -4.46 -5.05
N HIS A 40 7.14 -4.58 -4.41
CA HIS A 40 8.37 -4.97 -5.10
C HIS A 40 8.26 -6.36 -5.74
N GLU A 41 7.66 -7.33 -5.04
CA GLU A 41 7.48 -8.67 -5.59
C GLU A 41 6.55 -8.65 -6.81
N MET A 42 5.45 -7.91 -6.75
CA MET A 42 4.53 -7.76 -7.88
C MET A 42 5.20 -7.07 -9.08
N LEU A 43 6.04 -6.05 -8.82
CA LEU A 43 6.84 -5.41 -9.87
C LEU A 43 7.84 -6.37 -10.52
N ASN A 44 8.47 -7.23 -9.74
CA ASN A 44 9.40 -8.26 -10.23
C ASN A 44 8.66 -9.35 -11.03
N ARG A 45 7.40 -9.65 -10.67
CA ARG A 45 6.52 -10.56 -11.41
C ARG A 45 5.99 -9.95 -12.72
N GLY A 46 6.28 -8.68 -12.99
CA GLY A 46 5.92 -7.98 -14.23
C GLY A 46 4.63 -7.17 -14.17
N TYR A 47 3.99 -7.06 -13.00
CA TYR A 47 2.85 -6.15 -12.83
C TYR A 47 3.33 -4.70 -12.91
N ARG A 48 2.54 -3.85 -13.59
CA ARG A 48 2.85 -2.44 -13.83
C ARG A 48 1.68 -1.50 -13.55
N GLU A 49 0.51 -2.05 -13.20
CA GLU A 49 -0.67 -1.27 -12.85
C GLU A 49 -1.00 -1.52 -11.38
N PHE A 50 -1.07 -0.45 -10.60
CA PHE A 50 -1.36 -0.50 -9.18
C PHE A 50 -2.47 0.48 -8.85
N VAL A 51 -3.48 0.00 -8.12
CA VAL A 51 -4.57 0.80 -7.58
C VAL A 51 -4.49 0.72 -6.06
N VAL A 52 -4.36 1.88 -5.42
CA VAL A 52 -4.34 2.00 -3.96
C VAL A 52 -5.64 2.66 -3.52
N ASP A 53 -6.52 1.87 -2.91
CA ASP A 53 -7.77 2.31 -2.31
C ASP A 53 -7.53 2.79 -0.87
N LEU A 54 -7.78 4.08 -0.68
CA LEU A 54 -7.65 4.80 0.59
C LEU A 54 -9.01 5.25 1.14
N ALA A 55 -10.14 4.77 0.59
CA ALA A 55 -11.48 5.22 0.99
C ALA A 55 -11.74 5.03 2.49
N ASP A 56 -11.26 3.92 3.05
CA ASP A 56 -11.39 3.58 4.48
C ASP A 56 -10.11 3.89 5.29
N CYS A 57 -9.17 4.64 4.71
CA CYS A 57 -7.94 5.03 5.38
C CYS A 57 -8.16 6.31 6.20
N ALA A 58 -8.29 6.16 7.51
CA ALA A 58 -8.56 7.26 8.43
C ALA A 58 -7.36 8.20 8.62
N MET A 59 -6.13 7.67 8.54
CA MET A 59 -4.91 8.44 8.76
C MET A 59 -3.68 7.72 8.19
N MET A 60 -2.78 8.48 7.59
CA MET A 60 -1.47 8.01 7.12
C MET A 60 -0.35 8.78 7.82
N ASP A 61 0.71 8.10 8.24
CA ASP A 61 1.94 8.75 8.68
C ASP A 61 2.89 9.07 7.51
N SER A 62 3.91 9.90 7.77
CA SER A 62 4.90 10.29 6.77
C SER A 62 5.71 9.10 6.24
N THR A 63 5.82 8.02 7.00
CA THR A 63 6.57 6.82 6.59
C THR A 63 5.79 5.98 5.59
N PHE A 64 4.49 5.85 5.81
CA PHE A 64 3.57 5.22 4.88
C PHE A 64 3.56 5.97 3.55
N MET A 65 3.46 7.30 3.59
CA MET A 65 3.57 8.15 2.39
C MET A 65 4.92 7.97 1.68
N GLY A 66 6.03 7.99 2.40
CA GLY A 66 7.37 7.77 1.84
C GLY A 66 7.51 6.40 1.17
N THR A 67 6.87 5.39 1.74
CA THR A 67 6.82 4.05 1.16
C THR A 67 6.05 4.02 -0.14
N MET A 68 4.83 4.60 -0.18
CA MET A 68 4.06 4.71 -1.43
C MET A 68 4.83 5.47 -2.51
N ALA A 69 5.51 6.56 -2.14
CA ALA A 69 6.35 7.31 -3.07
C ALA A 69 7.50 6.44 -3.61
N SER A 70 8.15 5.64 -2.76
CA SER A 70 9.22 4.73 -3.20
C SER A 70 8.73 3.66 -4.19
N VAL A 71 7.53 3.11 -3.96
CA VAL A 71 6.89 2.16 -4.88
C VAL A 71 6.53 2.84 -6.20
N ALA A 72 5.94 4.05 -6.16
CA ALA A 72 5.57 4.80 -7.34
C ALA A 72 6.78 5.20 -8.21
N LEU A 73 7.88 5.61 -7.57
CA LEU A 73 9.14 5.88 -8.27
C LEU A 73 9.68 4.63 -8.95
N ARG A 74 9.65 3.48 -8.27
CA ARG A 74 10.09 2.20 -8.85
C ARG A 74 9.22 1.77 -10.04
N LEU A 75 7.91 1.98 -9.95
CA LEU A 75 6.99 1.78 -11.07
C LEU A 75 7.40 2.61 -12.29
N LYS A 76 7.70 3.89 -12.07
CA LYS A 76 8.13 4.83 -13.11
C LYS A 76 9.48 4.46 -13.74
N GLU A 77 10.40 3.86 -12.99
CA GLU A 77 11.68 3.37 -13.52
C GLU A 77 11.52 2.13 -14.41
N LEU A 78 10.52 1.31 -14.13
CA LEU A 78 10.32 0.00 -14.75
C LEU A 78 9.28 -0.01 -15.89
N GLY A 79 8.59 1.12 -16.09
CA GLY A 79 7.58 1.36 -17.12
C GLY A 79 8.09 2.35 -18.17
#